data_AF-A0A131YEZ4-F1
#
_entry.id   AF-A0A131YEZ4-F1
#
_cell.length_a   1.000
_cell.length_b   1.000
_cell.length_c   1.000
_cell.angle_alpha   90.00
_cell.angle_beta   90.00
_cell.angle_gamma   90.00
#
_symmetry.space_group_name_H-M   'P 1'
#
loop_
_entity.id
_entity.type
_entity.pdbx_description
1 polymer ?
#
loop_
_entity_poly.entity_id
_entity_poly.type
_entity_poly.pdbx_seq_one_letter_code
_entity_poly.pdbx_strand_id
1 'polypeptide(L)'
;MLLALVLVLMLAVSRSTGDVATDGRSVSDKVYIKEFFDTYEPMWTLNTTRGIASMCVVDVKYNITNEHVIFTKFSTLNVSSIFKWTAQLKGTFSHGQNYRKPQKSTDTYNAMNITYLDDGESFWNEVLVFETRDRNCGVFMVDTGRKRRVAYELRLKNSSIGEGPEKTCTDQFVHYANTSRTPVRNLYVGACQGILLTKE
;
A
#
# COMPACT_ATOMS: atom_id res chain seq x y z
N MET A 1 -55.61 -46.28 -15.43
CA MET A 1 -54.50 -45.54 -16.06
C MET A 1 -54.60 -44.09 -15.67
N LEU A 2 -53.56 -43.59 -15.00
CA LEU A 2 -53.09 -42.19 -14.92
C LEU A 2 -54.10 -41.11 -14.50
N LEU A 3 -53.86 -40.47 -13.35
CA LEU A 3 -53.22 -39.16 -13.32
C LEU A 3 -52.85 -38.80 -11.86
N ALA A 4 -51.55 -38.78 -11.57
CA ALA A 4 -51.01 -38.23 -10.34
C ALA A 4 -50.91 -36.70 -10.51
N LEU A 5 -51.63 -35.94 -9.68
CA LEU A 5 -51.49 -34.50 -9.57
C LEU A 5 -50.30 -34.19 -8.63
N VAL A 6 -49.15 -33.89 -9.21
CA VAL A 6 -48.00 -33.35 -8.47
C VAL A 6 -48.17 -31.83 -8.42
N LEU A 7 -48.58 -31.30 -7.26
CA LEU A 7 -48.55 -29.88 -6.95
C LEU A 7 -47.10 -29.47 -6.64
N VAL A 8 -46.40 -28.92 -7.62
CA VAL A 8 -45.11 -28.26 -7.40
C VAL A 8 -45.38 -26.84 -6.93
N LEU A 9 -45.14 -26.56 -5.64
CA LEU A 9 -45.05 -25.20 -5.13
C LEU A 9 -43.82 -24.53 -5.75
N MET A 10 -44.03 -23.70 -6.78
CA MET A 10 -43.03 -22.76 -7.23
C MET A 10 -42.97 -21.60 -6.24
N LEU A 11 -42.12 -21.73 -5.21
CA LEU A 11 -41.68 -20.56 -4.45
C LEU A 11 -40.84 -19.71 -5.40
N ALA A 12 -41.46 -18.66 -5.96
CA ALA A 12 -40.74 -17.60 -6.64
C ALA A 12 -39.88 -16.89 -5.59
N VAL A 13 -38.63 -17.35 -5.41
CA VAL A 13 -37.61 -16.59 -4.72
C VAL A 13 -37.31 -15.40 -5.62
N SER A 14 -37.90 -14.25 -5.29
CA SER A 14 -37.47 -12.98 -5.86
C SER A 14 -36.00 -12.81 -5.52
N ARG A 15 -35.11 -13.10 -6.47
CA ARG A 15 -33.72 -12.63 -6.40
C ARG A 15 -33.81 -11.11 -6.39
N SER A 16 -33.78 -10.53 -5.21
CA SER A 16 -33.30 -9.16 -5.03
C SER A 16 -31.89 -9.17 -5.60
N THR A 17 -31.75 -8.77 -6.85
CA THR A 17 -30.50 -8.21 -7.35
C THR A 17 -30.26 -6.98 -6.50
N GLY A 18 -29.64 -7.20 -5.34
CA GLY A 18 -28.92 -6.14 -4.68
C GLY A 18 -27.87 -5.74 -5.69
N ASP A 19 -28.15 -4.66 -6.42
CA ASP A 19 -27.16 -3.96 -7.19
C ASP A 19 -26.01 -3.71 -6.20
N VAL A 20 -24.94 -4.49 -6.36
CA VAL A 20 -23.66 -4.14 -5.78
C VAL A 20 -23.33 -2.86 -6.52
N ALA A 21 -23.71 -1.74 -5.92
CA ALA A 21 -23.23 -0.44 -6.29
C ALA A 21 -21.71 -0.57 -6.23
N THR A 22 -21.11 -0.74 -7.41
CA THR A 22 -19.73 -0.37 -7.63
C THR A 22 -19.71 1.13 -7.40
N ASP A 23 -19.61 1.51 -6.13
CA ASP A 23 -19.33 2.87 -5.70
C ASP A 23 -17.89 3.13 -6.14
N GLY A 24 -17.77 3.50 -7.42
CA GLY A 24 -16.57 4.06 -8.00
C GLY A 24 -16.32 5.38 -7.33
N ARG A 25 -15.74 5.31 -6.13
CA ARG A 25 -15.31 6.44 -5.35
C ARG A 25 -14.41 7.31 -6.23
N SER A 26 -14.88 8.52 -6.51
CA SER A 26 -14.21 9.48 -7.39
C SER A 26 -12.82 9.85 -6.85
N VAL A 27 -11.91 10.26 -7.73
CA VAL A 27 -10.49 10.58 -7.52
C VAL A 27 -10.24 11.81 -6.59
N SER A 28 -11.19 12.17 -5.73
CA SER A 28 -11.16 13.36 -4.88
C SER A 28 -11.32 13.08 -3.38
N ASP A 29 -11.06 11.85 -2.94
CA ASP A 29 -11.02 11.59 -1.50
C ASP A 29 -9.67 11.91 -0.91
N LYS A 30 -9.70 12.73 0.15
CA LYS A 30 -8.53 13.07 0.93
C LYS A 30 -7.93 11.77 1.48
N VAL A 31 -6.63 11.58 1.26
CA VAL A 31 -5.86 10.46 1.82
C VAL A 31 -5.08 10.93 3.05
N TYR A 32 -4.97 10.05 4.04
CA TYR A 32 -4.41 10.40 5.34
C TYR A 32 -3.30 9.43 5.71
N ILE A 33 -2.05 9.83 5.46
CA ILE A 33 -0.91 8.91 5.61
C ILE A 33 -0.76 8.42 7.06
N LYS A 34 -1.07 9.26 8.06
CA LYS A 34 -1.07 8.82 9.47
C LYS A 34 -2.04 7.67 9.70
N GLU A 35 -3.27 7.82 9.22
CA GLU A 35 -4.35 6.84 9.43
C GLU A 35 -4.08 5.54 8.66
N PHE A 36 -3.43 5.64 7.49
CA PHE A 36 -2.94 4.46 6.77
C PHE A 36 -1.92 3.67 7.61
N PHE A 37 -0.99 4.36 8.27
CA PHE A 37 0.01 3.76 9.16
C PHE A 37 -0.53 3.40 10.56
N ASP A 38 -1.81 3.66 10.87
CA ASP A 38 -2.39 3.47 12.21
C ASP A 38 -2.76 2.00 12.52
N THR A 39 -1.89 1.07 12.12
CA THR A 39 -1.94 -0.36 12.44
C THR A 39 -0.54 -0.88 12.81
N TYR A 40 -0.46 -1.90 13.66
CA TYR A 40 0.80 -2.59 13.98
C TYR A 40 1.13 -3.72 13.00
N GLU A 41 0.28 -3.97 12.01
CA GLU A 41 0.55 -4.99 11.00
C GLU A 41 1.75 -4.61 10.14
N PRO A 42 2.59 -5.58 9.76
CA PRO A 42 3.62 -5.37 8.74
C PRO A 42 3.00 -4.88 7.44
N MET A 43 3.72 -4.00 6.74
CA MET A 43 3.28 -3.44 5.47
C MET A 43 4.24 -3.86 4.37
N TRP A 44 3.74 -4.61 3.39
CA TRP A 44 4.52 -5.15 2.30
C TRP A 44 4.45 -4.26 1.08
N THR A 45 5.59 -3.98 0.45
CA THR A 45 5.61 -3.45 -0.93
C THR A 45 5.47 -4.61 -1.90
N LEU A 46 4.32 -4.69 -2.58
CA LEU A 46 4.05 -5.73 -3.57
C LEU A 46 4.68 -5.41 -4.92
N ASN A 47 4.47 -4.18 -5.37
CA ASN A 47 4.95 -3.71 -6.66
C ASN A 47 5.65 -2.37 -6.50
N THR A 48 6.69 -2.16 -7.32
CA THR A 48 7.40 -0.89 -7.39
C THR A 48 7.72 -0.56 -8.83
N THR A 49 7.83 0.73 -9.14
CA THR A 49 8.47 1.19 -10.38
C THR A 49 9.92 1.61 -10.17
N ARG A 50 10.46 1.43 -8.96
CA ARG A 50 11.84 1.77 -8.63
C ARG A 50 12.77 0.73 -9.26
N GLY A 51 13.86 1.20 -9.86
CA GLY A 51 14.89 0.33 -10.44
C GLY A 51 15.79 -0.33 -9.39
N ILE A 52 15.21 -1.01 -8.40
CA ILE A 52 15.93 -1.74 -7.36
C ILE A 52 15.99 -3.23 -7.65
N ALA A 53 17.05 -3.87 -7.14
CA ALA A 53 17.23 -5.32 -7.17
C ALA A 53 16.69 -6.04 -5.93
N SER A 54 16.37 -5.31 -4.85
CA SER A 54 15.87 -5.93 -3.62
C SER A 54 14.45 -6.47 -3.78
N MET A 55 14.14 -7.49 -2.99
CA MET A 55 12.85 -8.17 -2.88
C MET A 55 12.38 -8.18 -1.41
N CYS A 56 11.18 -8.68 -1.18
CA CYS A 56 10.60 -8.86 0.16
C CYS A 56 10.71 -7.61 1.03
N VAL A 57 10.35 -6.46 0.45
CA VAL A 57 10.39 -5.18 1.15
C VAL A 57 9.19 -5.07 2.08
N VAL A 58 9.46 -4.93 3.38
CA VAL A 58 8.43 -4.82 4.42
C VAL A 58 8.80 -3.77 5.44
N ASP A 59 7.79 -3.02 5.88
CA ASP A 59 7.88 -2.07 6.98
C ASP A 59 7.19 -2.65 8.22
N VAL A 60 7.93 -2.73 9.31
CA VAL A 60 7.43 -3.19 10.61
C VAL A 60 7.46 -2.01 11.58
N LYS A 61 6.28 -1.58 12.00
CA LYS A 61 6.11 -0.40 12.85
C LYS A 61 6.35 -0.74 14.32
N TYR A 62 7.01 0.17 15.05
CA TYR A 62 7.18 0.08 16.51
C TYR A 62 6.35 1.13 17.24
N ASN A 63 6.36 2.37 16.76
CA ASN A 63 5.71 3.49 17.43
C ASN A 63 5.07 4.45 16.42
N ILE A 64 3.97 5.09 16.82
CA ILE A 64 3.31 6.14 16.05
C ILE A 64 2.77 7.21 17.00
N THR A 65 2.93 8.47 16.60
CA THR A 65 2.37 9.64 17.28
C THR A 65 1.57 10.47 16.28
N ASN A 66 1.13 11.66 16.68
CA ASN A 66 0.48 12.59 15.75
C ASN A 66 1.46 13.21 14.74
N GLU A 67 2.76 13.19 15.03
CA GLU A 67 3.77 13.88 14.22
C GLU A 67 4.67 12.93 13.43
N HIS A 68 4.85 11.70 13.91
CA HIS A 68 5.80 10.77 13.30
C HIS A 68 5.46 9.31 13.55
N VAL A 69 6.08 8.43 12.75
CA VAL A 69 6.10 6.98 12.89
C VAL A 69 7.55 6.49 12.97
N ILE A 70 7.80 5.47 13.79
CA ILE A 70 9.09 4.77 13.86
C ILE A 70 8.86 3.33 13.41
N PHE A 71 9.66 2.88 12.45
CA PHE A 71 9.54 1.56 11.85
C PHE A 71 10.90 1.02 11.40
N THR A 72 11.02 -0.30 11.31
CA THR A 72 12.16 -0.96 10.67
C THR A 72 11.74 -1.41 9.28
N LYS A 73 12.54 -1.02 8.28
CA LYS A 73 12.40 -1.51 6.92
C LYS A 73 13.33 -2.69 6.71
N PHE A 74 12.77 -3.81 6.26
CA PHE A 74 13.52 -4.99 5.87
C PHE A 74 13.47 -5.20 4.36
N SER A 75 14.52 -5.78 3.79
CA SER A 75 14.49 -6.30 2.42
C SER A 75 15.54 -7.39 2.22
N THR A 76 15.42 -8.17 1.16
CA THR A 76 16.41 -9.18 0.76
C THR A 76 16.96 -8.89 -0.63
N LEU A 77 18.14 -9.42 -0.97
CA LEU A 77 18.67 -9.32 -2.35
C LEU A 77 17.93 -10.22 -3.33
N ASN A 78 17.39 -11.33 -2.85
CA ASN A 78 16.53 -12.26 -3.56
C ASN A 78 15.68 -13.04 -2.54
N VAL A 79 14.66 -13.76 -3.01
CA VAL A 79 13.73 -14.50 -2.13
C VAL A 79 14.42 -15.55 -1.27
N SER A 80 15.47 -16.19 -1.78
CA SER A 80 16.21 -17.27 -1.10
C SER A 80 17.38 -16.76 -0.24
N SER A 81 17.57 -15.44 -0.18
CA SER A 81 18.71 -14.83 0.50
C SER A 81 18.54 -14.91 2.01
N ILE A 82 19.53 -15.49 2.68
CA ILE A 82 19.66 -15.44 4.14
C ILE A 82 20.02 -14.01 4.58
N PHE A 83 20.71 -13.25 3.73
CA PHE A 83 21.07 -11.87 3.99
C PHE A 83 19.85 -10.96 3.88
N LYS A 84 19.55 -10.30 5.00
CA LYS A 84 18.51 -9.31 5.17
C LYS A 84 19.18 -7.96 5.37
N TRP A 85 18.79 -6.99 4.56
CA TRP A 85 19.08 -5.59 4.84
C TRP A 85 18.00 -5.05 5.77
N THR A 86 18.42 -4.31 6.78
CA THR A 86 17.57 -3.71 7.81
C THR A 86 17.97 -2.25 8.02
N ALA A 87 16.98 -1.38 8.22
CA ALA A 87 17.20 -0.01 8.64
C ALA A 87 16.09 0.45 9.59
N GLN A 88 16.49 1.06 10.70
CA GLN A 88 15.57 1.74 11.61
C GLN A 88 15.33 3.17 11.11
N LEU A 89 14.06 3.52 10.90
CA LEU A 89 13.67 4.74 10.22
C LEU A 89 12.66 5.52 11.05
N LYS A 90 12.76 6.85 10.96
CA LYS A 90 11.76 7.79 11.47
C LYS A 90 11.08 8.49 10.30
N GLY A 91 9.77 8.33 10.22
CA GLY A 91 8.93 9.02 9.27
C GLY A 91 8.19 10.18 9.91
N THR A 92 8.53 11.42 9.54
CA THR A 92 7.84 12.63 10.05
C THR A 92 6.73 13.03 9.10
N PHE A 93 5.49 13.06 9.59
CA PHE A 93 4.32 13.39 8.80
C PHE A 93 4.37 14.86 8.35
N SER A 94 4.04 15.09 7.09
CA SER A 94 4.06 16.39 6.46
C SER A 94 2.95 16.54 5.43
N HIS A 95 2.67 17.78 5.05
CA HIS A 95 1.77 18.05 3.94
C HIS A 95 2.56 17.84 2.66
N GLY A 96 2.09 16.93 1.81
CA GLY A 96 2.69 16.71 0.51
C GLY A 96 2.64 18.00 -0.29
N GLN A 97 3.81 18.53 -0.66
CA GLN A 97 3.86 19.45 -1.77
C GLN A 97 3.47 18.65 -3.00
N ASN A 98 2.24 18.86 -3.49
CA ASN A 98 1.93 18.52 -4.86
C ASN A 98 2.93 19.28 -5.73
N TYR A 99 3.95 18.60 -6.26
CA TYR A 99 4.98 19.18 -7.15
C TYR A 99 4.39 19.87 -8.41
N ARG A 100 3.07 19.77 -8.62
CA ARG A 100 2.32 20.36 -9.73
C ARG A 100 1.23 21.38 -9.32
N LYS A 101 0.88 21.53 -8.04
CA LYS A 101 -0.13 22.51 -7.59
C LYS A 101 0.14 22.97 -6.15
N PRO A 102 0.07 24.29 -5.86
CA PRO A 102 0.11 24.76 -4.48
C PRO A 102 -1.12 24.22 -3.74
N GLN A 103 -0.90 23.34 -2.77
CA GLN A 103 -1.93 22.85 -1.87
C GLN A 103 -2.31 24.01 -0.94
N LYS A 104 -3.60 24.38 -0.88
CA LYS A 104 -4.08 25.26 0.20
C LYS A 104 -3.80 24.57 1.53
N SER A 105 -3.25 25.33 2.47
CA SER A 105 -2.67 24.94 3.76
C SER A 105 -3.68 24.40 4.80
N THR A 106 -4.72 23.70 4.38
CA THR A 106 -5.81 23.24 5.25
C THR A 106 -5.97 21.72 5.16
N ASP A 107 -5.21 21.05 6.03
CA ASP A 107 -5.64 19.99 6.96
C ASP A 107 -5.57 18.50 6.61
N THR A 108 -4.60 18.03 5.82
CA THR A 108 -4.27 16.58 5.88
C THR A 108 -2.80 16.30 5.64
N TYR A 109 -2.14 15.59 6.56
CA TYR A 109 -0.85 14.97 6.28
C TYR A 109 -1.06 13.81 5.31
N ASN A 110 -0.51 13.94 4.10
CA ASN A 110 -0.48 12.90 3.08
C ASN A 110 0.95 12.54 2.67
N ALA A 111 1.96 13.14 3.29
CA ALA A 111 3.36 12.90 2.99
C ALA A 111 4.18 12.63 4.24
N MET A 112 5.39 12.15 4.01
CA MET A 112 6.35 11.82 5.06
C MET A 112 7.77 12.07 4.57
N ASN A 113 8.57 12.76 5.38
CA ASN A 113 10.01 12.76 5.24
C ASN A 113 10.58 11.65 6.11
N ILE A 114 11.37 10.76 5.52
CA ILE A 114 11.92 9.60 6.21
C ILE A 114 13.43 9.77 6.35
N THR A 115 13.89 9.65 7.59
CA THR A 115 15.30 9.71 7.96
C THR A 115 15.72 8.41 8.62
N TYR A 116 17.01 8.12 8.62
CA TYR A 116 17.57 7.11 9.52
C TYR A 116 17.38 7.55 10.97
N LEU A 117 17.11 6.59 11.86
CA LEU A 117 16.80 6.87 13.26
C LEU A 117 18.05 7.20 14.09
N ASP A 118 19.22 6.70 13.67
CA ASP A 118 20.50 6.82 14.39
C ASP A 118 21.18 8.17 14.17
N ASP A 119 21.33 8.61 12.93
CA ASP A 119 22.05 9.85 12.57
C ASP A 119 21.14 10.97 12.04
N GLY A 120 19.88 10.67 11.74
CA GLY A 120 18.93 11.63 11.18
C GLY A 120 19.16 11.96 9.70
N GLU A 121 20.08 11.27 9.01
CA GLU A 121 20.33 11.44 7.58
C GLU A 121 19.09 11.13 6.76
N SER A 122 18.88 11.88 5.69
CA SER A 122 17.70 11.71 4.83
C SER A 122 17.76 10.37 4.10
N PHE A 123 16.69 9.58 4.25
CA PHE A 123 16.51 8.32 3.52
C PHE A 123 15.77 8.57 2.21
N TRP A 124 14.56 9.13 2.29
CA TRP A 124 13.74 9.55 1.15
C TRP A 124 12.54 10.40 1.60
N ASN A 125 11.77 10.92 0.65
CA ASN A 125 10.43 11.47 0.90
C ASN A 125 9.37 10.61 0.23
N GLU A 126 8.18 10.52 0.81
CA GLU A 126 7.05 9.83 0.19
C GLU A 126 5.72 10.56 0.38
N VAL A 127 4.79 10.29 -0.53
CA VAL A 127 3.42 10.82 -0.53
C VAL A 127 2.46 9.66 -0.76
N LEU A 128 1.49 9.48 0.12
CA LEU A 128 0.34 8.61 -0.13
C LEU A 128 -0.53 9.33 -1.18
N VAL A 129 -0.68 8.71 -2.35
CA VAL A 129 -1.44 9.28 -3.48
C VAL A 129 -2.80 8.61 -3.68
N PHE A 130 -2.98 7.42 -3.11
CA PHE A 130 -4.25 6.69 -3.09
C PHE A 130 -4.28 5.71 -1.92
N GLU A 131 -5.45 5.49 -1.31
CA GLU A 131 -5.70 4.38 -0.38
C GLU A 131 -7.10 3.81 -0.60
N THR A 132 -7.28 2.52 -0.33
CA THR A 132 -8.60 1.87 -0.28
C THR A 132 -9.40 2.33 0.93
N ARG A 133 -10.72 2.07 0.94
CA ARG A 133 -11.61 2.51 2.03
C ARG A 133 -11.25 1.87 3.37
N ASP A 134 -10.83 0.62 3.36
CA ASP A 134 -10.32 -0.11 4.53
C ASP A 134 -8.85 0.21 4.85
N ARG A 135 -8.20 0.99 3.98
CA ARG A 135 -6.78 1.40 4.04
C ARG A 135 -5.83 0.21 4.06
N ASN A 136 -6.27 -0.94 3.57
CA ASN A 136 -5.43 -2.12 3.51
C ASN A 136 -4.48 -2.09 2.32
N CYS A 137 -4.81 -1.31 1.28
CA CYS A 137 -3.97 -1.08 0.12
C CYS A 137 -3.73 0.41 -0.10
N GLY A 138 -2.47 0.78 -0.37
CA GLY A 138 -2.06 2.16 -0.62
C GLY A 138 -1.10 2.26 -1.79
N VAL A 139 -1.17 3.38 -2.51
CA VAL A 139 -0.21 3.74 -3.54
C VAL A 139 0.62 4.91 -3.06
N PHE A 140 1.93 4.72 -3.04
CA PHE A 140 2.91 5.70 -2.57
C PHE A 140 3.73 6.22 -3.74
N MET A 141 3.86 7.54 -3.84
CA MET A 141 4.90 8.19 -4.64
C MET A 141 6.13 8.37 -3.75
N VAL A 142 7.28 7.87 -4.18
CA VAL A 142 8.54 7.89 -3.43
C VAL A 142 9.59 8.68 -4.21
N ASP A 143 10.18 9.69 -3.55
CA ASP A 143 11.31 10.47 -4.05
C ASP A 143 12.57 10.15 -3.23
N THR A 144 13.50 9.45 -3.87
CA THR A 144 14.79 9.07 -3.27
C THR A 144 15.86 10.15 -3.36
N GLY A 145 15.56 11.33 -3.91
CA GLY A 145 16.52 12.40 -4.17
C GLY A 145 17.52 12.10 -5.30
N ARG A 146 17.65 10.84 -5.75
CA ARG A 146 18.56 10.43 -6.82
C ARG A 146 17.95 10.71 -8.20
N LYS A 147 18.65 11.53 -9.01
CA LYS A 147 18.29 11.88 -10.40
C LYS A 147 16.86 12.46 -10.59
N ARG A 148 16.21 12.96 -9.51
CA ARG A 148 14.83 13.49 -9.51
C ARG A 148 13.80 12.54 -10.13
N ARG A 149 14.02 11.22 -10.04
CA ARG A 149 13.06 10.23 -10.54
C ARG A 149 12.19 9.76 -9.39
N VAL A 150 10.92 10.17 -9.41
CA VAL A 150 9.89 9.59 -8.56
C VAL A 150 9.63 8.14 -8.96
N ALA A 151 9.38 7.29 -7.98
CA ALA A 151 8.89 5.93 -8.19
C ALA A 151 7.51 5.78 -7.52
N TYR A 152 6.74 4.80 -7.96
CA TYR A 152 5.49 4.44 -7.30
C TYR A 152 5.60 3.06 -6.66
N GLU A 153 4.96 2.89 -5.52
CA GLU A 153 4.91 1.64 -4.77
C GLU A 153 3.45 1.29 -4.43
N LEU A 154 3.06 0.05 -4.72
CA LEU A 154 1.81 -0.55 -4.24
C LEU A 154 2.12 -1.29 -2.94
N ARG A 155 1.53 -0.84 -1.84
CA ARG A 155 1.76 -1.42 -0.51
C ARG A 155 0.48 -2.00 0.07
N LEU A 156 0.59 -3.16 0.71
CA LEU A 156 -0.51 -3.83 1.42
C LEU A 156 -0.17 -4.06 2.89
N LYS A 157 -1.18 -3.99 3.74
CA LYS A 157 -1.11 -4.56 5.09
C LYS A 157 -1.04 -6.08 5.04
N ASN A 158 -0.35 -6.67 6.01
CA ASN A 158 -0.09 -8.11 6.05
C ASN A 158 -1.38 -8.95 6.07
N SER A 159 -2.43 -8.48 6.73
CA SER A 159 -3.73 -9.17 6.79
C SER A 159 -4.36 -9.40 5.40
N SER A 160 -4.15 -8.48 4.45
CA SER A 160 -4.75 -8.54 3.12
C SER A 160 -3.88 -9.23 2.06
N ILE A 161 -2.73 -9.79 2.43
CA ILE A 161 -1.83 -10.45 1.47
C ILE A 161 -2.49 -11.67 0.82
N GLY A 162 -3.26 -12.45 1.59
CA GLY A 162 -3.91 -13.65 1.08
C GLY A 162 -4.98 -13.36 0.03
N GLU A 163 -5.67 -12.24 0.18
CA GLU A 163 -6.73 -11.75 -0.73
C GLU A 163 -6.13 -10.98 -1.92
N GLY A 164 -4.99 -10.33 -1.70
CA GLY A 164 -4.33 -9.46 -2.68
C GLY A 164 -4.90 -8.05 -2.72
N PRO A 165 -4.34 -7.16 -3.55
CA PRO A 165 -4.82 -5.79 -3.67
C PRO A 165 -6.23 -5.75 -4.26
N GLU A 166 -7.07 -4.88 -3.71
CA GLU A 166 -8.31 -4.50 -4.38
C GLU A 166 -8.03 -4.00 -5.81
N LYS A 167 -8.95 -4.28 -6.73
CA LYS A 167 -8.82 -3.88 -8.14
C LYS A 167 -8.62 -2.37 -8.28
N THR A 168 -9.35 -1.57 -7.52
CA THR A 168 -9.26 -0.10 -7.50
C THR A 168 -7.85 0.38 -7.17
N CYS A 169 -7.22 -0.22 -6.17
CA CYS A 169 -5.84 0.10 -5.77
C CYS A 169 -4.82 -0.29 -6.84
N THR A 170 -5.01 -1.46 -7.45
CA THR A 170 -4.18 -1.93 -8.58
C THR A 170 -4.31 -1.00 -9.79
N ASP A 171 -5.54 -0.61 -10.16
CA ASP A 171 -5.82 0.29 -11.28
C ASP A 171 -5.14 1.66 -11.05
N GLN A 172 -5.17 2.19 -9.82
CA GLN A 172 -4.52 3.45 -9.46
C GLN A 172 -2.99 3.33 -9.55
N PHE A 173 -2.40 2.26 -9.02
CA PHE A 173 -0.96 2.03 -9.18
C PHE A 173 -0.55 1.95 -10.65
N VAL A 174 -1.30 1.21 -11.48
CA VAL A 174 -1.05 1.09 -12.93
C VAL A 174 -1.17 2.45 -13.62
N HIS A 175 -2.16 3.27 -13.24
CA HIS A 175 -2.31 4.63 -13.76
C HIS A 175 -1.05 5.49 -13.52
N TYR A 176 -0.54 5.49 -12.28
CA TYR A 176 0.67 6.23 -11.94
C TYR A 176 1.93 5.67 -12.63
N ALA A 177 2.09 4.33 -12.64
CA ALA A 177 3.22 3.66 -13.26
C ALA A 177 3.32 3.91 -14.78
N ASN A 178 2.17 3.86 -15.48
CA ASN A 178 2.10 4.15 -16.90
C ASN A 178 2.43 5.62 -17.20
N THR A 179 1.96 6.53 -16.35
CA THR A 179 2.24 7.97 -16.48
C THR A 179 3.72 8.28 -16.34
N SER A 180 4.47 7.56 -15.48
CA SER A 180 5.91 7.72 -15.33
C SER A 180 6.75 6.93 -16.35
N ARG A 181 6.14 6.07 -17.18
CA ARG A 181 6.82 5.22 -18.17
C ARG A 181 7.94 4.37 -17.57
N THR A 182 7.77 3.94 -16.32
CA THR A 182 8.76 3.17 -15.57
C THR A 182 8.33 1.71 -15.51
N PRO A 183 9.21 0.74 -15.80
CA PRO A 183 8.86 -0.68 -15.69
C PRO A 183 8.43 -1.04 -14.26
N VAL A 184 7.35 -1.79 -14.16
CA VAL A 184 6.86 -2.34 -12.89
C VAL A 184 7.66 -3.59 -12.54
N ARG A 185 8.03 -3.72 -11.27
CA ARG A 185 8.61 -4.91 -10.67
C ARG A 185 7.72 -5.41 -9.54
N ASN A 186 7.53 -6.72 -9.48
CA ASN A 186 6.94 -7.37 -8.31
C ASN A 186 8.07 -7.69 -7.32
N LEU A 187 7.90 -7.30 -6.06
CA LEU A 187 8.87 -7.51 -4.99
C LEU A 187 8.44 -8.60 -4.00
N TYR A 188 7.14 -8.92 -3.98
CA TYR A 188 6.55 -9.81 -2.99
C TYR A 188 6.16 -11.16 -3.60
N VAL A 189 6.59 -12.23 -2.93
CA VAL A 189 6.10 -13.60 -3.12
C VAL A 189 5.84 -14.23 -1.75
N GLY A 190 5.05 -15.31 -1.69
CA GLY A 190 4.65 -15.91 -0.40
C GLY A 190 5.82 -16.29 0.52
N ALA A 191 6.96 -16.72 -0.04
CA ALA A 191 8.17 -17.03 0.73
C ALA A 191 8.76 -15.82 1.48
N CYS A 192 8.40 -14.58 1.10
CA CYS A 192 8.81 -13.38 1.82
C CYS A 192 8.33 -13.37 3.26
N GLN A 193 7.21 -14.05 3.61
CA GLN A 193 6.72 -14.13 5.00
C GLN A 193 7.78 -14.64 5.98
N GLY A 194 8.74 -15.48 5.51
CA GLY A 194 9.87 -15.93 6.31
C GLY A 194 10.77 -14.80 6.84
N ILE A 195 10.68 -13.58 6.27
CA ILE A 195 11.44 -12.44 6.77
C ILE A 195 11.03 -12.05 8.20
N LEU A 196 9.73 -12.20 8.52
CA LEU A 196 9.13 -11.81 9.80
C LEU A 196 9.34 -12.85 10.90
N LEU A 197 9.75 -14.07 10.54
CA LEU A 197 9.91 -15.20 11.47
C LEU A 197 11.29 -15.27 12.12
N THR A 198 12.28 -14.55 11.59
CA THR A 198 13.59 -14.47 12.24
C THR A 198 13.53 -13.42 13.34
N LYS A 199 13.59 -13.87 14.58
CA LYS A 199 13.92 -12.99 15.70
C LYS A 199 15.42 -12.67 15.62
N GLU A 200 15.76 -11.39 15.71
CA GLU A 200 17.10 -10.95 16.09
C GLU A 200 17.32 -11.20 17.59
#